data_AF-A0A959D080-F1
#
_entry.id   AF-A0A959D080-F1
#
_cell.length_a   1.000
_cell.length_b   1.000
_cell.length_c   1.000
_cell.angle_alpha   90.00
_cell.angle_beta   90.00
_cell.angle_gamma   90.00
#
_symmetry.space_group_name_H-M   'P 1'
#
loop_
_entity.id
_entity.type
_entity.pdbx_description
1 polymer ?
#
loop_
_entity_poly.entity_id
_entity_poly.type
_entity_poly.pdbx_seq_one_letter_code
_entity_poly.pdbx_strand_id
1 'polypeptide(L)'
;MKYTKISGVAVLLSLVTGACHQSAEPAAAEEAAMERSEASIVQLSPEQMELSDILLGEPSIREIASYVECSGRIDVPPSNIRSVHSPVMGFVQQVKHLPGEYVRRGDLLISIAHPELIRQQRSFLESASKIAFLKKDMERKKELADADASSQKTYEQTQSDYYVEEAHYKGLKAELELIGVNTKALEEGREVQSSIRIYTPVNGY
;
A
#
# COMPACT_ATOMS: atom_id res chain seq x y z
N MET A 1 -44.19 7.88 23.04
CA MET A 1 -44.07 7.37 24.42
C MET A 1 -43.68 5.90 24.37
N LYS A 2 -42.80 5.48 25.29
CA LYS A 2 -42.18 4.16 25.44
C LYS A 2 -43.10 2.99 25.06
N TYR A 3 -42.57 2.01 24.32
CA TYR A 3 -43.14 0.67 24.32
C TYR A 3 -42.07 -0.41 24.46
N THR A 4 -42.35 -1.25 25.45
CA THR A 4 -41.58 -2.35 25.99
C THR A 4 -42.19 -3.65 25.44
N LYS A 5 -41.33 -4.62 25.07
CA LYS A 5 -41.54 -6.07 24.91
C LYS A 5 -42.68 -6.59 24.01
N ILE A 6 -42.32 -7.47 23.07
CA ILE A 6 -43.19 -8.56 22.59
C ILE A 6 -42.40 -9.87 22.53
N SER A 7 -43.04 -10.89 23.06
CA SER A 7 -42.72 -12.31 23.12
C SER A 7 -43.26 -13.04 21.89
N GLY A 8 -42.56 -14.08 21.44
CA GLY A 8 -43.23 -15.36 21.14
C GLY A 8 -43.30 -15.86 19.69
N VAL A 9 -42.99 -17.17 19.58
CA VAL A 9 -43.65 -18.18 18.69
C VAL A 9 -43.17 -18.17 17.22
N ALA A 10 -42.93 -19.25 16.46
CA ALA A 10 -43.20 -20.69 16.47
C ALA A 10 -42.11 -21.36 15.57
N VAL A 11 -41.57 -22.54 15.88
CA VAL A 11 -42.06 -23.90 15.52
C VAL A 11 -42.16 -24.15 14.01
N LEU A 12 -41.51 -25.24 13.55
CA LEU A 12 -41.88 -26.20 12.48
C LEU A 12 -40.57 -26.88 11.99
N LEU A 13 -40.43 -28.19 11.77
CA LEU A 13 -41.36 -29.32 11.69
C LEU A 13 -40.52 -30.59 11.38
N SER A 14 -40.95 -31.75 11.91
CA SER A 14 -40.89 -33.10 11.28
C SER A 14 -39.56 -33.82 11.01
N LEU A 15 -39.42 -35.15 11.03
CA LEU A 15 -40.31 -36.32 11.25
C LEU A 15 -39.36 -37.53 11.48
N VAL A 16 -39.56 -38.39 12.50
CA VAL A 16 -40.22 -39.75 12.45
C VAL A 16 -39.35 -40.80 11.72
N THR A 17 -38.59 -41.66 12.42
CA THR A 17 -38.91 -42.91 13.17
C THR A 17 -39.15 -44.17 12.33
N GLY A 18 -38.55 -45.28 12.78
CA GLY A 18 -39.03 -46.66 12.66
C GLY A 18 -37.91 -47.67 12.38
N ALA A 19 -37.85 -48.90 12.89
CA ALA A 19 -38.62 -49.64 13.90
C ALA A 19 -37.97 -51.05 14.04
N CYS A 20 -38.04 -51.67 15.23
CA CYS A 20 -38.19 -53.12 15.52
C CYS A 20 -37.89 -53.34 17.03
N HIS A 21 -38.61 -54.11 17.85
CA HIS A 21 -39.84 -54.91 17.70
C HIS A 21 -40.27 -55.40 19.12
N GLN A 22 -41.59 -55.45 19.40
CA GLN A 22 -42.37 -56.22 20.41
C GLN A 22 -41.92 -56.31 21.90
N SER A 23 -42.76 -56.32 22.96
CA SER A 23 -44.21 -56.56 23.10
C SER A 23 -44.69 -56.23 24.55
N ALA A 24 -45.93 -55.72 24.68
CA ALA A 24 -46.95 -55.85 25.75
C ALA A 24 -46.70 -55.45 27.24
N GLU A 25 -47.53 -54.48 27.71
CA GLU A 25 -47.99 -54.17 29.09
C GLU A 25 -48.80 -55.32 29.76
N PRO A 26 -49.23 -55.27 31.06
CA PRO A 26 -49.22 -54.19 32.08
C PRO A 26 -48.82 -54.61 33.53
N ALA A 27 -48.88 -53.63 34.46
CA ALA A 27 -49.34 -53.73 35.86
C ALA A 27 -48.35 -53.26 36.95
N ALA A 28 -48.88 -52.42 37.84
CA ALA A 28 -48.21 -51.52 38.76
C ALA A 28 -47.84 -52.12 40.13
N ALA A 29 -46.82 -51.50 40.74
CA ALA A 29 -46.35 -51.46 42.14
C ALA A 29 -44.81 -51.59 42.11
N GLU A 30 -43.96 -50.75 42.67
CA GLU A 30 -44.00 -49.74 43.73
C GLU A 30 -42.84 -48.76 43.48
N GLU A 31 -42.89 -47.58 44.11
CA GLU A 31 -41.83 -46.56 44.08
C GLU A 31 -40.45 -47.13 44.45
N ALA A 32 -39.49 -47.01 43.54
CA ALA A 32 -38.07 -47.04 43.88
C ALA A 32 -37.46 -45.71 43.44
N ALA A 33 -37.20 -44.85 44.44
CA ALA A 33 -36.37 -43.67 44.26
C ALA A 33 -34.99 -44.11 43.74
N MET A 34 -34.67 -43.62 42.55
CA MET A 34 -33.43 -43.85 41.84
C MET A 34 -32.25 -43.27 42.62
N GLU A 35 -31.33 -44.13 43.09
CA GLU A 35 -30.05 -43.72 43.62
C GLU A 35 -29.22 -42.99 42.54
N ARG A 36 -28.80 -41.76 42.86
CA ARG A 36 -27.79 -41.04 42.11
C ARG A 36 -26.45 -41.31 42.79
N SER A 37 -25.57 -42.05 42.13
CA SER A 37 -24.25 -42.41 42.64
C SER A 37 -23.44 -41.18 43.05
N GLU A 38 -23.08 -41.11 44.32
CA GLU A 38 -22.07 -40.20 44.89
C GLU A 38 -20.65 -40.66 44.50
N ALA A 39 -20.36 -40.76 43.21
CA ALA A 39 -19.01 -41.05 42.76
C ALA A 39 -18.16 -39.78 42.87
N SER A 40 -17.44 -39.66 43.99
CA SER A 40 -16.19 -38.90 44.22
C SER A 40 -16.15 -38.05 45.50
N ILE A 41 -16.80 -38.49 46.57
CA ILE A 41 -16.52 -37.98 47.93
C ILE A 41 -15.93 -39.13 48.74
N VAL A 42 -14.67 -38.98 49.15
CA VAL A 42 -13.98 -39.94 50.03
C VAL A 42 -14.12 -39.43 51.47
N GLN A 43 -14.72 -40.25 52.34
CA GLN A 43 -14.84 -39.98 53.77
C GLN A 43 -13.78 -40.78 54.52
N LEU A 44 -12.98 -40.12 55.36
CA LEU A 44 -11.94 -40.74 56.17
C LEU A 44 -12.28 -40.58 57.66
N SER A 45 -11.98 -41.61 58.47
CA SER A 45 -12.11 -41.53 59.92
C SER A 45 -10.96 -40.71 60.54
N PRO A 46 -11.13 -40.16 61.77
CA PRO A 46 -10.09 -39.38 62.43
C PRO A 46 -8.77 -40.16 62.60
N GLU A 47 -8.86 -41.45 62.92
CA GLU A 47 -7.71 -42.35 63.07
C GLU A 47 -7.00 -42.58 61.72
N GLN A 48 -7.75 -42.67 60.62
CA GLN A 48 -7.19 -42.80 59.26
C GLN A 48 -6.51 -41.51 58.81
N MET A 49 -6.99 -40.35 59.25
CA MET A 49 -6.38 -39.05 58.97
C MET A 49 -5.07 -38.86 59.74
N GLU A 50 -5.01 -39.34 61.00
CA GLU A 50 -3.79 -39.35 61.82
C GLU A 50 -2.75 -40.37 61.33
N LEU A 51 -3.17 -41.57 60.89
CA LEU A 51 -2.26 -42.58 60.32
C LEU A 51 -1.67 -42.19 58.96
N SER A 52 -2.27 -41.21 58.28
CA SER A 52 -1.93 -40.83 56.89
C SER A 52 -1.22 -39.47 56.78
N ASP A 53 -0.92 -38.79 57.89
CA ASP A 53 -0.23 -37.48 57.95
C ASP A 53 -0.84 -36.41 57.01
N ILE A 54 -2.17 -36.36 56.90
CA ILE A 54 -2.85 -35.43 56.01
C ILE A 54 -2.90 -34.04 56.64
N LEU A 55 -2.22 -33.08 56.02
CA LEU A 55 -2.22 -31.68 56.43
C LEU A 55 -3.24 -30.87 55.61
N LEU A 56 -4.13 -30.15 56.31
CA LEU A 56 -5.07 -29.22 55.70
C LEU A 56 -4.46 -27.81 55.64
N GLY A 57 -4.52 -27.18 54.47
CA GLY A 57 -4.14 -25.79 54.27
C GLY A 57 -5.35 -24.96 53.81
N GLU A 58 -5.46 -23.72 54.28
CA GLU A 58 -6.50 -22.80 53.81
C GLU A 58 -6.11 -22.16 52.46
N PRO A 59 -7.06 -21.98 51.53
CA PRO A 59 -6.78 -21.32 50.27
C PRO A 59 -6.44 -19.84 50.52
N SER A 60 -5.21 -19.44 50.22
CA SER A 60 -4.76 -18.05 50.30
C SER A 60 -4.63 -17.43 48.91
N ILE A 61 -5.22 -16.25 48.71
CA ILE A 61 -4.93 -15.43 47.52
C ILE A 61 -3.53 -14.85 47.68
N ARG A 62 -2.65 -15.12 46.71
CA ARG A 62 -1.29 -14.58 46.66
C ARG A 62 -1.06 -13.96 45.29
N GLU A 63 -0.46 -12.78 45.26
CA GLU A 63 0.03 -12.22 44.01
C GLU A 63 1.25 -13.01 43.54
N ILE A 64 1.07 -13.79 42.48
CA ILE A 64 2.16 -14.51 41.83
C ILE A 64 2.59 -13.68 40.63
N ALA A 65 3.81 -13.17 40.65
CA ALA A 65 4.40 -12.57 39.45
C ALA A 65 4.69 -13.67 38.43
N SER A 66 3.91 -13.72 37.36
CA SER A 66 4.13 -14.56 36.19
C SER A 66 4.89 -13.75 35.14
N TYR A 67 6.09 -14.19 34.78
CA TYR A 67 6.83 -13.63 33.66
C TYR A 67 6.67 -14.53 32.46
N VAL A 68 6.29 -13.95 31.32
CA VAL A 68 6.27 -14.64 30.03
C VAL A 68 7.48 -14.14 29.24
N GLU A 69 8.46 -15.01 29.03
CA GLU A 69 9.60 -14.69 28.19
C GLU A 69 9.16 -14.63 26.72
N CYS A 70 9.47 -13.52 26.05
CA CYS A 70 9.13 -13.30 24.65
C CYS A 70 10.37 -12.81 23.90
N SER A 71 10.68 -13.43 22.77
CA SER A 71 11.66 -12.91 21.82
C SER A 71 10.99 -11.88 20.92
N GLY A 72 11.59 -10.70 20.78
CA GLY A 72 11.16 -9.66 19.85
C GLY A 72 12.31 -9.21 18.96
N ARG A 73 11.98 -8.61 17.81
CA ARG A 73 12.94 -7.92 16.94
C ARG A 73 12.55 -6.46 16.83
N ILE A 74 13.54 -5.58 16.91
CA ILE A 74 13.36 -4.16 16.59
C ILE A 74 13.44 -4.02 15.08
N ASP A 75 12.43 -3.40 14.49
CA ASP A 75 12.41 -3.09 13.07
C ASP A 75 12.02 -1.64 12.84
N VAL A 76 12.42 -1.10 11.69
CA VAL A 76 12.09 0.27 11.31
C VAL A 76 10.63 0.29 10.84
N PRO A 77 9.79 1.22 11.35
CA PRO A 77 8.43 1.37 10.86
C PRO A 77 8.40 1.60 9.34
N PRO A 78 7.46 1.01 8.60
CA PRO A 78 7.40 1.16 7.14
C PRO A 78 7.26 2.63 6.69
N SER A 79 6.71 3.50 7.55
CA SER A 79 6.63 4.95 7.32
C SER A 79 7.98 5.65 7.21
N ASN A 80 9.07 5.05 7.68
CA ASN A 80 10.42 5.62 7.72
C ASN A 80 11.36 5.00 6.68
N ILE A 81 10.91 3.99 5.93
CA ILE A 81 11.67 3.40 4.82
C ILE A 81 11.26 4.11 3.52
N ARG A 82 12.24 4.41 2.65
CA ARG A 82 11.99 4.98 1.32
C ARG A 82 12.76 4.19 0.28
N SER A 83 12.03 3.62 -0.68
CA SER A 83 12.61 2.99 -1.86
C SER A 83 12.80 4.04 -2.95
N VAL A 84 14.04 4.25 -3.38
CA VAL A 84 14.39 5.18 -4.45
C VAL A 84 14.64 4.36 -5.72
N HIS A 85 13.94 4.71 -6.80
CA HIS A 85 14.04 4.06 -8.09
C HIS A 85 14.56 5.05 -9.13
N SER A 86 15.27 4.54 -10.14
CA SER A 86 15.64 5.36 -11.29
C SER A 86 14.44 5.56 -12.21
N PRO A 87 14.16 6.80 -12.67
CA PRO A 87 13.13 7.04 -13.67
C PRO A 87 13.54 6.54 -15.07
N VAL A 88 14.84 6.33 -15.31
CA VAL A 88 15.39 5.90 -16.60
C VAL A 88 16.26 4.65 -16.45
N MET A 89 16.32 3.85 -17.51
CA MET A 89 17.34 2.80 -17.63
C MET A 89 18.68 3.43 -17.99
N GLY A 90 19.80 2.77 -17.70
CA GLY A 90 21.11 3.32 -18.06
C GLY A 90 22.26 2.73 -17.28
N PHE A 91 23.43 3.29 -17.50
CA PHE A 91 24.67 2.89 -16.86
C PHE A 91 24.91 3.74 -15.61
N VAL A 92 25.21 3.10 -14.49
CA VAL A 92 25.62 3.81 -13.27
C VAL A 92 27.03 4.34 -13.46
N GLN A 93 27.18 5.66 -13.52
CA GLN A 93 28.49 6.32 -13.64
C GLN A 93 29.17 6.46 -12.28
N GLN A 94 28.39 6.79 -11.25
CA GLN A 94 28.91 7.08 -9.92
C GLN A 94 27.89 6.72 -8.85
N VAL A 95 28.38 6.14 -7.75
CA VAL A 95 27.66 5.96 -6.49
C VAL A 95 28.42 6.76 -5.44
N LYS A 96 27.73 7.65 -4.71
CA LYS A 96 28.38 8.56 -3.76
C LYS A 96 28.47 8.01 -2.35
N HIS A 97 27.54 7.15 -1.95
CA HIS A 97 27.38 6.65 -0.59
C HIS A 97 27.49 5.13 -0.54
N LEU A 98 28.10 4.62 0.53
CA LEU A 98 28.16 3.19 0.82
C LEU A 98 27.02 2.75 1.73
N PRO A 99 26.64 1.46 1.72
CA PRO A 99 25.62 0.94 2.64
C PRO A 99 25.97 1.21 4.10
N GLY A 100 25.05 1.82 4.85
CA GLY A 100 25.22 2.16 6.26
C GLY A 100 25.82 3.55 6.52
N GLU A 101 26.14 4.32 5.48
CA GLU A 101 26.51 5.73 5.62
C GLU A 101 25.28 6.62 5.82
N TYR A 102 25.42 7.62 6.69
CA TYR A 102 24.36 8.61 6.89
C TYR A 102 24.21 9.53 5.68
N VAL A 103 22.98 9.66 5.17
CA VAL A 103 22.61 10.56 4.07
C VAL A 103 21.65 11.63 4.55
N ARG A 104 21.83 12.85 4.04
CA ARG A 104 20.90 13.96 4.24
C ARG A 104 19.96 14.07 3.05
N ARG A 105 18.78 14.63 3.29
CA ARG A 105 17.82 14.99 2.26
C ARG A 105 18.50 15.92 1.26
N GLY A 106 18.40 15.58 -0.01
CA GLY A 106 19.03 16.30 -1.11
C GLY A 106 20.47 15.86 -1.43
N ASP A 107 21.03 14.91 -0.70
CA ASP A 107 22.35 14.36 -1.06
C ASP A 107 22.25 13.55 -2.36
N LEU A 108 23.28 13.67 -3.20
CA LEU A 108 23.42 12.88 -4.43
C LEU A 108 23.68 11.42 -4.06
N LEU A 109 22.81 10.50 -4.48
CA LEU A 109 23.01 9.07 -4.27
C LEU A 109 23.80 8.46 -5.43
N ILE A 110 23.25 8.61 -6.64
CA ILE A 110 23.72 7.92 -7.85
C ILE A 110 23.60 8.85 -9.05
N SER A 111 24.55 8.76 -9.97
CA SER A 111 24.49 9.35 -11.31
C SER A 111 24.33 8.26 -12.36
N ILE A 112 23.31 8.36 -13.20
CA ILE A 112 22.98 7.38 -14.24
C ILE A 112 23.08 8.05 -15.60
N ALA A 113 23.85 7.46 -16.51
CA ALA A 113 23.95 7.93 -17.89
C ALA A 113 23.17 7.04 -18.86
N HIS A 114 22.49 7.67 -19.81
CA HIS A 114 21.80 6.98 -20.89
C HIS A 114 21.94 7.77 -22.19
N PRO A 115 22.35 7.12 -23.31
CA PRO A 115 22.35 7.77 -24.63
C PRO A 115 21.00 8.36 -25.06
N GLU A 116 19.89 7.75 -24.62
CA GLU A 116 18.54 8.18 -25.00
C GLU A 116 18.19 9.56 -24.46
N LEU A 117 18.72 9.91 -23.28
CA LEU A 117 18.57 11.22 -22.68
C LEU A 117 19.11 12.33 -23.60
N ILE A 118 20.26 12.08 -24.24
CA ILE A 118 20.89 13.02 -25.18
C ILE A 118 19.99 13.20 -26.40
N ARG A 119 19.39 12.11 -26.89
CA ARG A 119 18.49 12.12 -28.05
C ARG A 119 17.21 12.91 -27.77
N GLN A 120 16.61 12.71 -26.60
CA GLN A 120 15.42 13.44 -26.15
C GLN A 120 15.71 14.94 -26.00
N GLN A 121 16.81 15.31 -25.34
CA GLN A 121 17.21 16.72 -25.18
C GLN A 121 17.47 17.41 -26.51
N ARG A 122 18.14 16.73 -27.45
CA ARG A 122 18.34 17.24 -28.81
C ARG A 122 17.01 17.48 -29.52
N SER A 123 16.12 16.48 -29.49
CA SER A 123 14.80 16.57 -30.15
C SER A 123 13.96 17.71 -29.56
N PHE A 124 14.05 17.93 -28.24
CA PHE A 124 13.41 19.05 -27.55
C PHE A 124 13.97 20.40 -27.99
N LEU A 125 15.29 20.56 -28.08
CA LEU A 125 15.93 21.79 -28.55
C LEU A 125 15.62 22.10 -30.03
N GLU A 126 15.55 21.07 -30.87
CA GLU A 126 15.12 21.17 -32.28
C GLU A 126 13.67 21.63 -32.37
N SER A 127 12.77 20.99 -31.61
CA SER A 127 11.35 21.35 -31.55
C SER A 127 11.13 22.76 -31.00
N ALA A 128 11.86 23.16 -29.96
CA ALA A 128 11.84 24.52 -29.38
C ALA A 128 12.25 25.59 -30.40
N SER A 129 13.22 25.28 -31.27
CA SER A 129 13.63 26.18 -32.35
C SER A 129 12.58 26.25 -33.46
N LYS A 130 11.98 25.10 -33.81
CA LYS A 130 10.98 24.99 -34.87
C LYS A 130 9.65 25.63 -34.50
N ILE A 131 9.15 25.42 -33.28
CA ILE A 131 7.90 26.03 -32.81
C ILE A 131 7.99 27.56 -32.78
N ALA A 132 9.15 28.12 -32.40
CA ALA A 132 9.37 29.56 -32.41
C ALA A 132 9.29 30.16 -33.83
N PHE A 133 9.79 29.43 -34.83
CA PHE A 133 9.65 29.81 -36.25
C PHE A 133 8.20 29.70 -36.73
N LEU A 134 7.55 28.55 -36.50
CA LEU A 134 6.18 28.28 -36.95
C LEU A 134 5.17 29.25 -36.33
N LYS A 135 5.38 29.64 -35.07
CA LYS A 135 4.55 30.66 -34.40
C LYS A 135 4.57 31.99 -35.16
N LYS A 136 5.78 32.48 -35.49
CA LYS A 136 5.95 33.74 -36.23
C LYS A 136 5.42 33.64 -37.65
N ASP A 137 5.55 32.48 -38.30
CA ASP A 137 5.01 32.30 -39.64
C ASP A 137 3.47 32.27 -39.63
N MET A 138 2.86 31.52 -38.71
CA MET A 138 1.40 31.51 -38.52
C MET A 138 0.85 32.91 -38.23
N GLU A 139 1.48 33.69 -37.34
CA GLU A 139 1.10 35.08 -37.03
C GLU A 139 1.16 35.95 -38.30
N ARG A 140 2.24 35.86 -39.08
CA ARG A 140 2.39 36.60 -40.33
C ARG A 140 1.35 36.19 -41.39
N LYS A 141 1.06 34.90 -41.52
CA LYS A 141 0.05 34.40 -42.48
C LYS A 141 -1.36 34.83 -42.06
N LYS A 142 -1.63 34.91 -40.76
CA LYS A 142 -2.88 35.46 -40.24
C LYS A 142 -3.05 36.92 -40.66
N GLU A 143 -2.06 37.77 -40.41
CA GLU A 143 -2.11 39.19 -40.77
C GLU A 143 -2.30 39.40 -42.28
N LEU A 144 -1.63 38.60 -43.11
CA LEU A 144 -1.79 38.66 -44.57
C LEU A 144 -3.16 38.15 -45.05
N ALA A 145 -3.73 37.14 -44.39
CA ALA A 145 -5.07 36.65 -44.70
C ALA A 145 -6.15 37.68 -44.29
N ASP A 146 -6.00 38.29 -43.11
CA ASP A 146 -6.89 39.35 -42.62
C ASP A 146 -6.88 40.61 -43.50
N ALA A 147 -5.76 40.85 -44.21
CA ALA A 147 -5.61 41.94 -45.19
C ALA A 147 -5.99 41.53 -46.63
N ASP A 148 -6.65 40.37 -46.83
CA ASP A 148 -7.00 39.79 -48.14
C ASP A 148 -5.79 39.60 -49.09
N ALA A 149 -4.56 39.61 -48.55
CA ALA A 149 -3.31 39.48 -49.29
C ALA A 149 -2.82 38.02 -49.39
N SER A 150 -3.47 37.08 -48.69
CA SER A 150 -3.19 35.64 -48.78
C SER A 150 -4.45 34.80 -48.64
N SER A 151 -4.39 33.53 -49.06
CA SER A 151 -5.53 32.62 -49.00
C SER A 151 -5.75 32.07 -47.59
N GLN A 152 -7.01 32.04 -47.14
CA GLN A 152 -7.40 31.45 -45.85
C GLN A 152 -6.89 30.02 -45.66
N LYS A 153 -6.87 29.20 -46.73
CA LYS A 153 -6.33 27.84 -46.71
C LYS A 153 -4.86 27.81 -46.26
N THR A 154 -4.07 28.79 -46.66
CA THR A 154 -2.64 28.86 -46.28
C THR A 154 -2.47 29.19 -44.80
N TYR A 155 -3.32 30.07 -44.25
CA TYR A 155 -3.35 30.33 -42.82
C TYR A 155 -3.74 29.07 -42.04
N GLU A 156 -4.84 28.41 -42.41
CA GLU A 156 -5.31 27.17 -41.77
C GLU A 156 -4.25 26.06 -41.80
N GLN A 157 -3.51 25.94 -42.90
CA GLN A 157 -2.40 24.99 -43.01
C GLN A 157 -1.27 25.33 -42.04
N THR A 158 -0.79 26.58 -42.02
CA THR A 158 0.26 26.99 -41.06
C THR A 158 -0.18 26.90 -39.61
N GLN A 159 -1.47 27.12 -39.33
CA GLN A 159 -2.06 26.95 -38.01
C GLN A 159 -2.03 25.48 -37.57
N SER A 160 -2.41 24.57 -38.46
CA SER A 160 -2.30 23.13 -38.21
C SER A 160 -0.86 22.71 -37.93
N ASP A 161 0.10 23.17 -38.75
CA ASP A 161 1.52 22.86 -38.58
C ASP A 161 2.07 23.37 -37.24
N TYR A 162 1.68 24.58 -36.83
CA TYR A 162 2.02 25.13 -35.51
C TYR A 162 1.45 24.28 -34.37
N TYR A 163 0.17 23.90 -34.40
CA TYR A 163 -0.43 23.12 -33.32
C TYR A 163 0.13 21.70 -33.21
N VAL A 164 0.49 21.08 -34.34
CA VAL A 164 1.17 19.77 -34.33
C VAL A 164 2.54 19.88 -33.65
N GLU A 165 3.34 20.89 -34.01
CA GLU A 165 4.65 21.10 -33.38
C GLU A 165 4.51 21.54 -31.92
N GLU A 166 3.48 22.31 -31.57
CA GLU A 166 3.18 22.70 -30.19
C GLU A 166 2.88 21.48 -29.31
N ALA A 167 2.07 20.54 -29.81
CA ALA A 167 1.80 19.29 -29.12
C ALA A 167 3.08 18.47 -28.93
N HIS A 168 3.93 18.40 -29.96
CA HIS A 168 5.20 17.69 -29.91
C HIS A 168 6.17 18.31 -28.89
N TYR A 169 6.34 19.63 -28.91
CA TYR A 169 7.15 20.38 -27.94
C TYR A 169 6.66 20.16 -26.50
N LYS A 170 5.34 20.28 -26.26
CA LYS A 170 4.75 20.05 -24.93
C LYS A 170 4.94 18.61 -24.46
N GLY A 171 4.83 17.63 -25.36
CA GLY A 171 5.08 16.22 -25.06
C GLY A 171 6.53 15.97 -24.63
N LEU A 172 7.49 16.43 -25.42
CA LEU A 172 8.92 16.32 -25.10
C LEU A 172 9.28 17.04 -23.80
N LYS A 173 8.69 18.21 -23.57
CA LYS A 173 8.88 18.97 -22.32
C LYS A 173 8.44 18.15 -21.10
N ALA A 174 7.24 17.57 -21.15
CA ALA A 174 6.70 16.77 -20.06
C ALA A 174 7.53 15.50 -19.81
N GLU A 175 8.01 14.85 -20.88
CA GLU A 175 8.88 13.68 -20.79
C GLU A 175 10.22 14.01 -20.09
N LEU A 176 10.85 15.13 -20.44
CA LEU A 176 12.08 15.60 -19.82
C LEU A 176 11.88 16.05 -18.35
N GLU A 177 10.76 16.70 -18.05
CA GLU A 177 10.43 17.10 -16.67
C GLU A 177 10.16 15.89 -15.78
N LEU A 178 9.55 14.83 -16.32
CA LEU A 178 9.29 13.58 -15.58
C LEU A 178 10.59 12.89 -15.12
N ILE A 179 11.64 12.94 -15.95
CA ILE A 179 12.94 12.37 -15.62
C ILE A 179 13.82 13.34 -14.80
N GLY A 180 13.29 14.50 -14.42
CA GLY A 180 13.96 15.49 -13.56
C GLY A 180 14.93 16.42 -14.27
N VAL A 181 14.86 16.53 -15.60
CA VAL A 181 15.68 17.49 -16.37
C VAL A 181 15.04 18.87 -16.31
N ASN A 182 15.85 19.89 -16.04
CA ASN A 182 15.39 21.28 -16.07
C ASN A 182 15.34 21.79 -17.52
N THR A 183 14.15 21.76 -18.11
CA THR A 183 13.90 22.18 -19.50
C THR A 183 14.20 23.66 -19.74
N LYS A 184 13.99 24.53 -18.76
CA LYS A 184 14.31 25.98 -18.87
C LYS A 184 15.82 26.22 -18.99
N ALA A 185 16.58 25.60 -18.10
CA ALA A 185 18.04 25.70 -18.12
C ALA A 185 18.62 25.13 -19.43
N LEU A 186 18.01 24.07 -19.96
CA LEU A 186 18.39 23.47 -21.23
C LEU A 186 18.12 24.40 -22.42
N GLU A 187 16.98 25.09 -22.47
CA GLU A 187 16.67 26.05 -23.53
C GLU A 187 17.60 27.27 -23.53
N GLU A 188 17.89 27.81 -22.35
CA GLU A 188 18.73 29.00 -22.17
C GLU A 188 20.21 28.70 -22.43
N GLY A 189 20.74 27.62 -21.83
CA GLY A 189 22.16 27.28 -21.89
C GLY A 189 22.55 26.43 -23.10
N ARG A 190 21.61 25.70 -23.71
CA ARG A 190 21.86 24.71 -24.78
C ARG A 190 22.89 23.64 -24.41
N GLU A 191 23.10 23.41 -23.12
CA GLU A 191 24.01 22.39 -22.60
C GLU A 191 23.28 21.06 -22.43
N VAL A 192 23.66 20.08 -23.24
CA VAL A 192 23.07 18.74 -23.20
C VAL A 192 23.73 17.91 -22.11
N GLN A 193 22.92 17.36 -21.22
CA GLN A 193 23.39 16.50 -20.13
C GLN A 193 23.37 15.04 -20.56
N SER A 194 24.44 14.31 -20.26
CA SER A 194 24.55 12.87 -20.54
C SER A 194 24.12 11.98 -19.37
N SER A 195 23.86 12.57 -18.19
CA SER A 195 23.50 11.86 -16.99
C SER A 195 22.44 12.56 -16.14
N ILE A 196 21.67 11.74 -15.41
CA ILE A 196 20.65 12.15 -14.44
C ILE A 196 21.18 11.87 -13.04
N ARG A 197 20.93 12.82 -12.14
CA ARG A 197 21.32 12.75 -10.74
C ARG A 197 20.10 12.40 -9.89
N ILE A 198 20.23 11.33 -9.11
CA ILE A 198 19.19 10.89 -8.17
C ILE A 198 19.58 11.35 -6.76
N TYR A 199 18.65 12.01 -6.07
CA TYR A 199 18.87 12.59 -4.75
C TYR A 199 18.07 11.90 -3.66
N THR A 200 18.56 11.98 -2.42
CA THR A 200 17.90 11.38 -1.25
C THR A 200 16.65 12.17 -0.83
N PRO A 201 15.47 11.54 -0.65
CA PRO A 201 14.25 12.23 -0.25
C PRO A 201 14.14 12.53 1.26
N VAL A 202 14.87 11.79 2.09
CA VAL A 202 14.81 11.84 3.56
C VAL A 202 16.20 11.82 4.17
N ASN A 203 16.31 12.19 5.45
CA ASN A 203 17.53 11.98 6.21
C ASN A 203 17.51 10.56 6.80
N GLY A 204 18.63 9.84 6.80
CA GLY A 204 18.68 8.47 7.31
C GLY A 204 20.02 7.78 7.06
N TYR A 205 20.02 6.45 7.20
CA TYR A 205 21.13 5.54 6.93
C TYR A 205 20.75 4.54 5.85
#